data_AF-A0AAP2UIC6-F1
#
_entry.id   AF-A0AAP2UIC6-F1
#
_cell.length_a   1.000
_cell.length_b   1.000
_cell.length_c   1.000
_cell.angle_alpha   90.00
_cell.angle_beta   90.00
_cell.angle_gamma   90.00
#
_symmetry.space_group_name_H-M   'P 1'
#
loop_
_entity.id
_entity.type
_entity.pdbx_description
1 polymer ?
#
loop_
_entity_poly.entity_id
_entity_poly.type
_entity_poly.pdbx_seq_one_letter_code
_entity_poly.pdbx_strand_id
1 'polypeptide(L)'
;KDSMPVYNEFYEKVKEIYTYAVKKTHLYESLTYAINNEKYLSYFLEDGRVELSNNVAERCIKDFVIGRSNFLFSNSVLGAQASGSAYSIVVSAKLN
;
A
#
# COMPACT_ATOMS: atom_id res chain seq x y z
N LYS A 1 -0.74 21.25 6.94
CA LYS A 1 -0.98 22.32 5.95
C LYS A 1 0.24 22.56 5.06
N ASP A 2 1.46 22.40 5.57
CA ASP A 2 2.69 22.63 4.81
C ASP A 2 2.98 21.57 3.72
N SER A 3 2.37 20.39 3.81
CA SER A 3 2.57 19.31 2.83
C SER A 3 1.76 19.46 1.53
N MET A 4 0.70 20.28 1.54
CA MET A 4 -0.16 20.52 0.38
C MET A 4 0.58 21.14 -0.83
N PRO A 5 1.41 22.20 -0.66
CA PRO A 5 2.14 22.77 -1.80
C PRO A 5 3.12 21.76 -2.42
N VAL A 6 3.81 20.96 -1.61
CA VAL A 6 4.74 19.93 -2.08
C VAL A 6 4.01 18.83 -2.85
N TYR A 7 2.84 18.41 -2.34
CA TYR A 7 1.98 17.44 -3.02
C TYR A 7 1.54 17.93 -4.40
N ASN A 8 1.08 19.18 -4.49
CA ASN A 8 0.64 19.78 -5.75
C ASN A 8 1.79 19.86 -6.75
N GLU A 9 2.95 20.37 -6.34
CA GLU A 9 4.13 20.47 -7.20
C GLU A 9 4.57 19.09 -7.74
N PHE A 10 4.52 18.06 -6.89
CA PHE A 10 4.82 16.69 -7.29
C PHE A 10 3.85 16.19 -8.36
N TYR A 11 2.54 16.34 -8.15
CA TYR A 11 1.53 15.84 -9.08
C TYR A 11 1.48 16.63 -10.40
N GLU A 12 1.81 17.93 -10.39
CA GLU A 12 2.02 18.70 -11.62
C GLU A 12 3.18 18.12 -12.44
N LYS A 13 4.33 17.85 -11.80
CA LYS A 13 5.47 17.21 -12.47
C LYS A 13 5.15 15.82 -12.98
N VAL A 14 4.41 15.01 -12.22
CA VAL A 14 3.97 13.67 -12.65
C VAL A 14 3.12 13.76 -13.93
N LYS A 15 2.16 14.70 -13.97
CA LYS A 15 1.29 14.91 -15.13
C LYS A 15 2.06 15.42 -16.34
N GLU A 16 3.03 16.31 -16.13
CA GLU A 16 3.93 16.79 -17.18
C GLU A 16 4.74 15.64 -17.79
N ILE A 17 5.48 14.88 -16.97
CA ILE A 17 6.34 13.78 -17.42
C ILE A 17 5.52 12.68 -18.09
N TYR A 18 4.29 12.43 -17.62
CA TYR A 18 3.40 11.43 -18.21
C TYR A 18 3.10 11.69 -19.68
N THR A 19 3.04 12.96 -20.12
CA THR A 19 2.79 13.29 -21.54
C THR A 19 3.92 12.86 -22.47
N TYR A 20 5.15 12.82 -21.95
CA TYR A 20 6.36 12.41 -22.68
C TYR A 20 6.71 10.92 -22.44
N ALA A 21 6.03 10.25 -21.51
CA ALA A 21 6.34 8.88 -21.13
C ALA A 21 5.96 7.88 -22.23
N VAL A 22 6.92 7.04 -22.62
CA VAL A 22 6.70 6.00 -23.62
C VAL A 22 5.89 4.85 -23.02
N LYS A 23 4.80 4.46 -23.68
CA LYS A 23 3.94 3.35 -23.27
C LYS A 23 4.73 2.06 -23.07
N LYS A 24 4.32 1.24 -22.08
CA LYS A 24 4.95 -0.04 -21.69
C LYS A 24 6.38 0.07 -21.11
N THR A 25 6.77 1.25 -20.64
CA THR A 25 7.99 1.40 -19.82
C THR A 25 7.63 1.34 -18.34
N HIS A 26 8.58 0.94 -17.48
CA HIS A 26 8.39 0.99 -16.02
C HIS A 26 8.04 2.40 -15.52
N LEU A 27 8.59 3.43 -16.18
CA LEU A 27 8.25 4.81 -15.88
C LEU A 27 6.77 5.10 -16.19
N TYR A 28 6.30 4.71 -17.38
CA TYR A 28 4.90 4.88 -17.76
C TYR A 28 3.96 4.12 -16.81
N GLU A 29 4.29 2.88 -16.44
CA GLU A 29 3.50 2.10 -15.48
C GLU A 29 3.44 2.77 -14.11
N SER A 30 4.57 3.26 -13.61
CA SER A 30 4.66 3.95 -12.31
C SER A 30 3.88 5.27 -12.31
N LEU A 31 3.99 6.07 -13.37
CA LEU A 31 3.24 7.32 -13.51
C LEU A 31 1.74 7.05 -13.67
N THR A 32 1.36 6.04 -14.46
CA THR A 32 -0.03 5.60 -14.59
C THR A 32 -0.61 5.20 -13.24
N TYR A 33 0.15 4.45 -12.45
CA TYR A 33 -0.24 4.05 -11.10
C TYR A 33 -0.43 5.28 -10.19
N ALA A 34 0.51 6.23 -10.20
CA ALA A 34 0.44 7.43 -9.37
C ALA A 34 -0.79 8.29 -9.71
N ILE A 35 -1.10 8.45 -11.00
CA ILE A 35 -2.26 9.23 -11.49
C ILE A 35 -3.57 8.51 -11.12
N ASN A 36 -3.69 7.21 -11.40
CA ASN A 36 -4.91 6.46 -11.12
C ASN A 36 -5.26 6.39 -9.62
N ASN A 37 -4.24 6.43 -8.77
CA ASN A 37 -4.40 6.35 -7.31
C ASN A 37 -4.27 7.70 -6.59
N GLU A 38 -4.26 8.83 -7.31
CA GLU A 38 -4.12 10.19 -6.75
C GLU A 38 -5.07 10.44 -5.57
N LYS A 39 -6.32 9.99 -5.68
CA LYS A 39 -7.34 10.10 -4.62
C LYS A 39 -6.97 9.35 -3.34
N TYR A 40 -6.37 8.17 -3.45
CA TYR A 40 -6.00 7.37 -2.27
C TYR A 40 -4.70 7.86 -1.65
N LEU A 41 -3.74 8.26 -2.50
CA LEU A 41 -2.45 8.78 -2.08
C LEU A 41 -2.55 10.18 -1.45
N SER A 42 -3.61 10.95 -1.71
CA SER A 42 -3.87 12.24 -1.05
C SER A 42 -4.59 12.13 0.30
N TYR A 43 -5.09 10.96 0.67
CA TYR A 43 -5.98 10.82 1.84
C TYR A 43 -5.34 11.27 3.16
N PHE A 44 -4.02 11.15 3.30
CA PHE A 44 -3.26 11.65 4.47
C PHE A 44 -3.33 13.18 4.63
N LEU A 45 -3.68 13.92 3.57
CA LEU A 45 -3.89 15.38 3.61
C LEU A 45 -5.27 15.73 4.20
N GLU A 46 -6.24 14.83 4.06
CA GLU A 46 -7.60 15.00 4.57
C GLU A 46 -7.71 14.54 6.03
N ASP A 47 -7.12 13.39 6.38
CA ASP A 47 -7.10 12.83 7.74
C ASP A 47 -5.68 12.69 8.26
N GLY A 48 -5.31 13.53 9.24
CA GLY A 48 -4.00 13.50 9.90
C GLY A 48 -3.76 12.28 10.80
N ARG A 49 -4.75 11.41 11.00
CA ARG A 49 -4.56 10.10 11.67
C ARG A 49 -3.92 9.07 10.75
N VAL A 50 -3.98 9.29 9.44
CA VAL A 50 -3.41 8.38 8.45
C VAL A 50 -1.95 8.72 8.23
N GLU A 51 -1.09 7.73 8.39
CA GLU A 51 0.33 7.89 8.08
C GLU A 51 0.54 8.00 6.56
N LEU A 52 1.48 8.86 6.15
CA LEU A 52 1.92 8.96 4.75
C LEU A 52 2.50 7.64 4.22
N SER A 53 3.11 6.84 5.10
CA SER A 53 3.73 5.57 4.76
C SER A 53 2.86 4.39 5.13
N ASN A 54 2.96 3.31 4.35
CA ASN A 54 2.31 2.03 4.67
C ASN A 54 3.03 1.21 5.76
N ASN A 55 3.98 1.82 6.48
CA ASN A 55 4.88 1.13 7.41
C ASN A 55 4.13 0.35 8.50
N VAL A 56 3.05 0.91 9.05
CA VAL A 56 2.24 0.23 10.07
C VAL A 56 1.61 -1.03 9.50
N ALA A 57 0.97 -0.97 8.33
CA ALA A 57 0.35 -2.14 7.73
C ALA A 57 1.38 -3.21 7.34
N GLU A 58 2.54 -2.80 6.80
CA GLU A 58 3.64 -3.71 6.48
C GLU A 58 4.18 -4.42 7.72
N ARG A 59 4.32 -3.70 8.84
CA ARG A 59 4.71 -4.30 10.12
C ARG A 59 3.64 -5.28 10.63
N CYS A 60 2.36 -4.92 10.54
CA CYS A 60 1.26 -5.78 10.98
C CYS A 60 1.20 -7.10 10.21
N ILE A 61 1.43 -7.09 8.89
CA ILE A 61 1.36 -8.31 8.07
C ILE A 61 2.65 -9.15 8.13
N LYS A 62 3.77 -8.58 8.60
CA LYS A 62 5.08 -9.23 8.61
C LYS A 62 5.08 -10.59 9.33
N ASP A 63 4.46 -10.66 10.51
CA ASP A 63 4.38 -11.90 11.30
C ASP A 63 3.66 -13.01 10.53
N PHE A 64 2.58 -12.67 9.83
CA PHE A 64 1.85 -13.61 8.99
C PHE A 64 2.70 -14.09 7.82
N VAL A 65 3.44 -13.19 7.15
CA VAL A 65 4.30 -13.54 6.01
C VAL A 65 5.41 -14.51 6.44
N ILE A 66 6.03 -14.27 7.60
CA ILE A 66 7.06 -15.15 8.17
C ILE A 66 6.47 -16.52 8.56
N GLY A 67 5.29 -16.53 9.20
CA GLY A 67 4.58 -17.76 9.52
C GLY A 67 4.27 -18.57 8.26
N ARG A 68 3.73 -17.92 7.23
CA ARG A 68 3.39 -18.54 5.94
C ARG A 68 4.60 -19.19 5.27
N SER A 69 5.77 -18.57 5.29
CA SER A 69 6.97 -19.19 4.70
C SER A 69 7.39 -20.49 5.41
N ASN A 70 7.01 -20.67 6.68
CA ASN A 70 7.31 -21.89 7.44
C ASN A 70 6.23 -22.98 7.27
N PHE A 71 5.07 -22.65 6.71
CA PHE A 71 3.98 -23.60 6.46
C PHE A 71 4.14 -24.31 5.11
N LEU A 72 5.25 -25.05 4.95
CA LEU A 72 5.68 -25.71 3.70
C LEU A 72 4.59 -26.59 3.03
N PHE A 73 3.63 -27.10 3.81
CA PHE A 73 2.54 -27.97 3.32
C PHE A 73 1.17 -27.28 3.26
N SER A 74 1.07 -26.00 3.64
CA SER A 74 -0.18 -25.23 3.59
C SER A 74 -0.33 -24.49 2.26
N ASN A 75 -0.64 -25.22 1.19
CA ASN A 75 -0.80 -24.67 -0.16
C ASN A 75 -2.25 -24.70 -0.68
N SER A 76 -3.24 -24.94 0.19
CA SER A 76 -4.65 -24.94 -0.19
C SER A 76 -5.30 -23.56 0.03
N VAL A 77 -6.25 -23.19 -0.82
CA VAL A 77 -7.03 -21.93 -0.68
C VAL A 77 -7.76 -21.90 0.66
N LEU A 78 -8.33 -23.04 1.08
CA LEU A 78 -9.00 -23.18 2.37
C LEU A 78 -8.03 -22.99 3.54
N GLY A 79 -6.81 -23.52 3.44
CA GLY A 79 -5.76 -23.33 4.45
C GLY A 79 -5.32 -21.87 4.56
N ALA A 80 -5.21 -21.18 3.41
CA ALA A 80 -4.91 -19.75 3.38
C ALA A 80 -6.02 -18.91 4.05
N GLN A 81 -7.29 -19.21 3.76
CA GLN A 81 -8.43 -18.52 4.38
C GLN A 81 -8.50 -18.78 5.89
N ALA A 82 -8.37 -20.04 6.32
CA ALA A 82 -8.39 -20.39 7.75
C ALA A 82 -7.24 -19.72 8.52
N SER A 83 -6.02 -19.74 7.95
CA SER A 83 -4.86 -19.09 8.54
C SER A 83 -5.03 -17.56 8.61
N GLY A 84 -5.56 -16.96 7.55
CA GLY A 84 -5.88 -15.52 7.50
C GLY A 84 -6.88 -15.11 8.58
N SER A 85 -7.96 -15.88 8.76
CA SER A 85 -8.95 -15.65 9.82
C SER A 85 -8.36 -15.76 11.22
N ALA A 86 -7.56 -16.81 11.48
CA ALA A 86 -6.91 -17.01 12.78
C ALA A 86 -5.94 -15.85 13.11
N TYR A 87 -5.08 -15.47 12.16
CA TYR A 87 -4.18 -14.33 12.36
C TYR A 87 -4.93 -13.01 12.53
N SER A 88 -6.05 -12.81 11.82
CA SER A 88 -6.88 -11.61 11.96
C SER A 88 -7.41 -11.46 13.38
N ILE A 89 -7.89 -12.55 13.99
CA ILE A 89 -8.35 -12.55 15.40
C ILE A 89 -7.19 -12.26 16.35
N VAL A 90 -6.07 -12.95 16.19
CA VAL A 90 -4.90 -12.80 17.08
C VAL A 90 -4.31 -11.39 17.01
N VAL A 91 -4.14 -10.84 15.81
CA VAL A 91 -3.60 -9.49 15.62
C VAL A 91 -4.56 -8.44 16.15
N SER A 92 -5.87 -8.60 15.91
CA SER A 92 -6.88 -7.69 16.47
C SER A 92 -6.89 -7.72 18.00
N ALA A 93 -6.74 -8.89 18.61
CA ALA A 93 -6.67 -9.03 20.07
C ALA A 93 -5.40 -8.44 20.69
N LYS A 94 -4.29 -8.37 19.94
CA LYS A 94 -3.06 -7.70 20.39
C LYS A 94 -3.12 -6.17 20.31
N LEU A 95 -3.99 -5.63 19.46
CA LEU A 95 -4.13 -4.19 19.21
C LEU A 95 -5.15 -3.51 20.15
N ASN A 96 -6.04 -4.28 20.78
CA ASN A 96 -6.98 -3.82 21.80
C ASN A 96 -6.39 -3.97 23.21
#